data_AF-A0A2G6G659-F1
#
_entry.id   AF-A0A2G6G659-F1
#
_cell.length_a   1.000
_cell.length_b   1.000
_cell.length_c   1.000
_cell.angle_alpha   90.00
_cell.angle_beta   90.00
_cell.angle_gamma   90.00
#
_symmetry.space_group_name_H-M   'P 1'
#
loop_
_entity.id
_entity.type
_entity.pdbx_description
1 polymer ?
#
loop_
_entity_poly.entity_id
_entity_poly.type
_entity_poly.pdbx_seq_one_letter_code
_entity_poly.pdbx_strand_id
1 'polypeptide(L)'
;MTKDYIAPDSFTFNKQDYFKTGSQFGEVNFLQILAPEISDKMLSEFLEVEENLIINFHIKAIEQMEAIKSIKRKLTDLDKMKIEENKKAIRSGYDMDIMPSDLLTYGNEAKQLLSELQTHNEKMFLITILFTVIDDKKSSLDNTVLQLKSIANRHNCSLKNLNYQQEQGLISTLPLSKNEIEIERGLTTSATAVFIPFTTEELFVKGESLYYGLNALSRNIIMVDRKKLKNPNGLILGTPGSGKSFSAKREITNAFLITNDDIIVADPEGEYSEIVKELNGEVVKISPTSKDYINPMDINLDYADEDNPLSLKSDFILSLFELVVGNNKLSAEEISVIDRCLPK
;
A
#
# COMPACT_ATOMS: atom_id res chain seq x y z
N MET A 1 8.44 -41.37 -3.62
CA MET A 1 8.50 -41.14 -5.07
C MET A 1 8.29 -39.68 -5.46
N THR A 2 7.55 -38.85 -4.69
CA THR A 2 7.34 -37.43 -5.05
C THR A 2 8.56 -36.53 -4.80
N LYS A 3 9.44 -36.87 -3.85
CA LYS A 3 10.62 -36.04 -3.48
C LYS A 3 11.69 -36.00 -4.58
N ASP A 4 11.88 -37.09 -5.30
CA ASP A 4 12.92 -37.22 -6.34
C ASP A 4 12.56 -36.47 -7.63
N TYR A 5 11.30 -36.09 -7.81
CA TYR A 5 10.82 -35.35 -8.99
C TYR A 5 11.00 -33.82 -8.88
N ILE A 6 11.22 -33.32 -7.67
CA ILE A 6 11.32 -31.88 -7.35
C ILE A 6 12.72 -31.48 -6.88
N ALA A 7 13.57 -32.47 -6.58
CA ALA A 7 14.96 -32.23 -6.22
C ALA A 7 15.78 -31.99 -7.50
N PRO A 8 16.66 -30.99 -7.53
CA PRO A 8 17.56 -30.79 -8.66
C PRO A 8 18.48 -32.00 -8.87
N ASP A 9 18.80 -32.30 -10.13
CA ASP A 9 19.62 -33.47 -10.51
C ASP A 9 20.99 -33.51 -9.82
N SER A 10 21.59 -32.34 -9.56
CA SER A 10 22.85 -32.20 -8.84
C SER A 10 23.10 -30.78 -8.35
N PHE A 11 23.92 -30.63 -7.32
CA PHE A 11 24.50 -29.35 -6.91
C PHE A 11 26.02 -29.36 -7.10
N THR A 12 26.59 -28.28 -7.60
CA THR A 12 28.04 -28.14 -7.76
C THR A 12 28.51 -26.77 -7.26
N PHE A 13 29.46 -26.77 -6.31
CA PHE A 13 30.05 -25.57 -5.68
C PHE A 13 31.55 -25.45 -5.98
N ASN A 14 31.97 -25.75 -7.21
CA ASN A 14 33.39 -25.78 -7.60
C ASN A 14 33.97 -24.40 -7.96
N LYS A 15 33.14 -23.35 -7.97
CA LYS A 15 33.52 -21.97 -8.24
C LYS A 15 33.32 -21.13 -6.98
N GLN A 16 34.17 -20.13 -6.82
CA GLN A 16 34.15 -19.29 -5.62
C GLN A 16 32.88 -18.44 -5.55
N ASP A 17 32.39 -17.98 -6.69
CA ASP A 17 31.44 -16.88 -6.84
C ASP A 17 30.04 -17.35 -7.23
N TYR A 18 29.86 -18.58 -7.71
CA TYR A 18 28.55 -19.11 -8.08
C TYR A 18 28.49 -20.63 -7.91
N PHE A 19 27.27 -21.17 -7.92
CA PHE A 19 26.99 -22.60 -7.89
C PHE A 19 26.20 -23.02 -9.12
N LYS A 20 26.11 -24.34 -9.34
CA LYS A 20 25.20 -24.93 -10.34
C LYS A 20 24.19 -25.84 -9.67
N THR A 21 22.97 -25.80 -10.18
CA THR A 21 21.86 -26.68 -9.80
C THR A 21 21.29 -27.31 -11.07
N GLY A 22 21.64 -28.57 -11.34
CA GLY A 22 21.40 -29.20 -12.64
C GLY A 22 22.05 -28.43 -13.80
N SER A 23 21.25 -27.95 -14.75
CA SER A 23 21.71 -27.13 -15.88
C SER A 23 21.80 -25.62 -15.58
N GLN A 24 21.26 -25.17 -14.44
CA GLN A 24 21.16 -23.75 -14.09
C GLN A 24 22.36 -23.29 -13.27
N PHE A 25 22.62 -21.99 -13.33
CA PHE A 25 23.64 -21.28 -12.58
C PHE A 25 22.96 -20.44 -11.51
N GLY A 26 23.46 -20.48 -10.29
CA GLY A 26 22.96 -19.66 -9.20
C GLY A 26 24.07 -18.87 -8.52
N GLU A 27 23.76 -17.68 -8.04
CA GLU A 27 24.67 -16.85 -7.27
C GLU A 27 23.93 -16.26 -6.06
N VAL A 28 24.54 -16.41 -4.87
CA VAL A 28 24.07 -15.81 -3.62
C VAL A 28 24.95 -14.62 -3.25
N ASN A 29 24.31 -13.49 -3.01
CA ASN A 29 24.90 -12.26 -2.53
C ASN A 29 24.27 -11.83 -1.21
N PHE A 30 24.99 -11.08 -0.38
CA PHE A 30 24.44 -10.39 0.78
C PHE A 30 24.40 -8.88 0.56
N LEU A 31 23.39 -8.22 1.12
CA LEU A 31 23.28 -6.76 1.04
C LEU A 31 24.03 -6.11 2.21
N GLN A 32 25.08 -5.37 1.88
CA GLN A 32 25.82 -4.56 2.84
C GLN A 32 25.22 -3.14 2.89
N ILE A 33 24.52 -2.83 3.98
CA ILE A 33 23.94 -1.50 4.21
C ILE A 33 25.01 -0.56 4.75
N LEU A 34 25.35 0.47 3.97
CA LEU A 34 26.30 1.52 4.37
C LEU A 34 25.58 2.84 4.69
N ALA A 35 24.33 2.98 4.25
CA ALA A 35 23.51 4.15 4.48
C ALA A 35 23.11 4.32 5.96
N PRO A 36 23.02 5.55 6.48
CA PRO A 36 22.47 5.83 7.80
C PRO A 36 20.94 5.64 7.83
N GLU A 37 20.27 5.92 6.71
CA GLU A 37 18.83 5.74 6.52
C GLU A 37 18.55 4.90 5.28
N ILE A 38 17.45 4.14 5.32
CA ILE A 38 17.05 3.21 4.27
C ILE A 38 15.68 3.68 3.74
N SER A 39 15.58 3.92 2.43
CA SER A 39 14.29 4.26 1.81
C SER A 39 13.38 3.04 1.71
N ASP A 40 12.10 3.28 1.98
CA ASP A 40 10.96 2.39 1.71
C ASP A 40 10.86 1.90 0.26
N LYS A 41 11.44 2.63 -0.70
CA LYS A 41 11.47 2.27 -2.13
C LYS A 41 12.58 1.31 -2.51
N MET A 42 13.55 1.07 -1.62
CA MET A 42 14.70 0.22 -1.95
C MET A 42 14.24 -1.19 -2.33
N LEU A 43 13.38 -1.79 -1.52
CA LEU A 43 12.92 -3.16 -1.75
C LEU A 43 12.05 -3.25 -3.01
N SER A 44 11.19 -2.26 -3.28
CA SER A 44 10.35 -2.26 -4.49
C SER A 44 11.19 -2.23 -5.76
N GLU A 45 12.27 -1.43 -5.81
CA GLU A 45 13.15 -1.40 -6.99
C GLU A 45 13.86 -2.74 -7.25
N PHE A 46 14.16 -3.52 -6.21
CA PHE A 46 14.68 -4.87 -6.39
C PHE A 46 13.61 -5.85 -6.87
N LEU A 47 12.37 -5.73 -6.38
CA LEU A 47 11.25 -6.59 -6.76
C LEU A 47 10.71 -6.29 -8.16
N GLU A 48 10.96 -5.10 -8.72
CA GLU A 48 10.65 -4.72 -10.10
C GLU A 48 11.55 -5.40 -11.14
N VAL A 49 12.63 -6.06 -10.72
CA VAL A 49 13.49 -6.83 -11.62
C VAL A 49 12.76 -8.13 -12.03
N GLU A 50 12.37 -8.23 -13.30
CA GLU A 50 11.62 -9.35 -13.88
C GLU A 50 12.49 -10.62 -14.12
N GLU A 51 13.26 -11.01 -13.12
CA GLU A 51 14.17 -12.16 -13.17
C GLU A 51 13.90 -13.12 -11.99
N ASN A 52 14.43 -14.35 -12.06
CA ASN A 52 14.32 -15.33 -10.98
C ASN A 52 15.19 -14.93 -9.76
N LEU A 53 14.67 -13.98 -8.98
CA LEU A 53 15.29 -13.42 -7.80
C LEU A 53 14.55 -13.89 -6.53
N ILE A 54 15.32 -14.37 -5.56
CA ILE A 54 14.85 -14.70 -4.22
C ILE A 54 15.55 -13.76 -3.23
N ILE A 55 14.77 -13.02 -2.45
CA ILE A 55 15.28 -12.16 -1.38
C ILE A 55 14.89 -12.76 -0.03
N ASN A 56 15.87 -13.01 0.83
CA ASN A 56 15.66 -13.58 2.15
C ASN A 56 16.04 -12.58 3.23
N PHE A 57 15.17 -12.45 4.23
CA PHE A 57 15.39 -11.63 5.42
C PHE A 57 15.44 -12.54 6.64
N HIS A 58 16.63 -12.72 7.20
CA HIS A 58 16.79 -13.37 8.51
C HIS A 58 16.80 -12.29 9.57
N ILE A 59 15.74 -12.21 10.38
CA ILE A 59 15.55 -11.14 11.37
C ILE A 59 15.55 -11.77 12.77
N LYS A 60 16.49 -11.34 13.60
CA LYS A 60 16.61 -11.79 14.99
C LYS A 60 16.50 -10.60 15.94
N ALA A 61 15.51 -10.62 16.82
CA ALA A 61 15.38 -9.61 17.86
C ALA A 61 16.48 -9.78 18.91
N ILE A 62 17.07 -8.67 19.34
CA ILE A 62 17.99 -8.62 20.48
C ILE A 62 17.20 -8.22 21.72
N GLU A 63 17.52 -8.81 22.87
CA GLU A 63 16.97 -8.36 24.14
C GLU A 63 17.41 -6.91 24.43
N GLN A 64 16.48 -6.06 24.86
CA GLN A 64 16.70 -4.62 25.00
C GLN A 64 17.88 -4.29 25.92
N MET A 65 18.04 -5.02 27.02
CA MET A 65 19.16 -4.83 27.95
C MET A 65 20.51 -5.16 27.30
N GLU A 66 20.57 -6.23 26.51
CA GLU A 66 21.79 -6.62 25.79
C GLU A 66 22.14 -5.61 24.70
N ALA A 67 21.14 -5.14 23.94
CA ALA A 67 21.30 -4.10 22.93
C ALA A 67 21.91 -2.82 23.52
N ILE A 68 21.31 -2.29 24.60
CA ILE A 68 21.81 -1.10 25.31
C ILE A 68 23.25 -1.31 25.81
N LYS A 69 23.54 -2.48 26.39
CA LYS A 69 24.88 -2.81 26.90
C LYS A 69 25.91 -2.85 25.77
N SER A 70 25.55 -3.44 24.63
CA SER A 70 26.43 -3.55 23.45
C SER A 70 26.79 -2.18 22.87
N ILE A 71 25.82 -1.27 22.77
CA ILE A 71 26.03 0.09 22.24
C ILE A 71 26.85 0.93 23.21
N LYS A 72 26.57 0.86 24.52
CA LYS A 72 27.39 1.54 25.54
C LYS A 72 28.84 1.08 25.51
N ARG A 73 29.09 -0.22 25.29
CA ARG A 73 30.45 -0.74 25.13
C ARG A 73 31.13 -0.17 23.88
N LYS A 74 30.44 -0.17 22.73
CA LYS A 74 30.94 0.45 21.49
C LYS A 74 31.24 1.93 21.65
N LEU A 75 30.38 2.69 22.33
CA LEU A 75 30.62 4.10 22.66
C LEU A 75 31.87 4.28 23.52
N THR A 76 32.05 3.44 24.54
CA THR A 76 33.26 3.48 25.39
C THR A 76 34.52 3.21 24.57
N ASP A 77 34.46 2.27 23.63
CA ASP A 77 35.60 1.95 22.76
C ASP A 77 35.88 3.08 21.76
N LEU A 78 34.85 3.74 21.21
CA LEU A 78 35.01 4.94 20.38
C LEU A 78 35.61 6.11 21.18
N ASP A 79 35.17 6.32 22.43
CA ASP A 79 35.73 7.37 23.30
C ASP A 79 37.21 7.09 23.63
N LYS A 80 37.61 5.82 23.80
CA LYS A 80 39.03 5.46 23.93
C LYS A 80 39.82 5.79 22.66
N MET A 81 39.29 5.48 21.48
CA MET A 81 39.95 5.81 20.21
C MET A 81 40.11 7.32 20.04
N LYS A 82 39.09 8.13 20.42
CA LYS A 82 39.19 9.60 20.44
C LYS A 82 40.33 10.08 21.34
N ILE A 83 40.45 9.51 22.52
CA ILE A 83 41.52 9.87 23.47
C ILE A 83 42.90 9.48 22.93
N GLU A 84 43.02 8.31 22.30
CA GLU A 84 44.29 7.86 21.70
C GLU A 84 44.71 8.74 20.53
N GLU A 85 43.80 9.11 19.64
CA GLU A 85 44.09 10.04 18.54
C GLU A 85 44.47 11.43 19.07
N ASN A 86 43.76 11.95 20.07
CA ASN A 86 44.15 13.22 20.72
C ASN A 86 45.56 13.15 21.32
N LYS A 87 45.91 12.03 21.98
CA LYS A 87 47.27 11.83 22.51
C LYS A 87 48.33 11.78 21.40
N LYS A 88 48.02 11.19 20.25
CA LYS A 88 48.91 11.20 19.08
C LYS A 88 49.06 12.61 18.52
N ALA A 89 47.96 13.35 18.34
CA ALA A 89 47.99 14.73 17.86
C ALA A 89 48.88 15.61 18.74
N ILE A 90 48.76 15.51 20.07
CA ILE A 90 49.62 16.22 21.04
C ILE A 90 51.10 15.85 20.88
N ARG A 91 51.43 14.57 20.63
CA ARG A 91 52.81 14.11 20.43
C ARG A 91 53.39 14.53 19.08
N SER A 92 52.56 14.61 18.05
CA SER A 92 52.96 14.90 16.68
C SER A 92 52.88 16.40 16.32
N GLY A 93 52.30 17.23 17.20
CA GLY A 93 52.25 18.69 17.04
C GLY A 93 51.24 19.19 15.99
N TYR A 94 50.26 18.37 15.62
CA TYR A 94 49.14 18.78 14.77
C TYR A 94 47.93 19.17 15.61
N ASP A 95 47.04 19.97 15.02
CA ASP A 95 45.85 20.51 15.69
C ASP A 95 44.92 19.40 16.21
N MET A 96 44.46 19.54 17.45
CA MET A 96 43.53 18.59 18.10
C MET A 96 42.16 18.59 17.42
N ASP A 97 41.83 19.67 16.69
CA ASP A 97 40.57 19.76 15.94
C ASP A 97 40.58 18.89 14.67
N ILE A 98 41.74 18.34 14.28
CA ILE A 98 41.87 17.39 13.16
C ILE A 98 41.60 15.97 13.69
N MET A 99 40.36 15.70 14.10
CA MET A 99 39.89 14.33 14.32
C MET A 99 39.43 13.68 13.02
N PRO A 100 39.62 12.36 12.84
CA PRO A 100 39.00 11.65 11.72
C PRO A 100 37.49 11.84 11.74
N SER A 101 36.94 12.36 10.64
CA SER A 101 35.50 12.65 10.49
C SER A 101 34.64 11.44 10.80
N ASP A 102 35.09 10.25 10.39
CA ASP A 102 34.34 9.00 10.57
C ASP A 102 34.15 8.67 12.06
N LEU A 103 35.16 8.95 12.90
CA LEU A 103 35.14 8.69 14.33
C LEU A 103 34.13 9.63 15.05
N LEU A 104 33.99 10.86 14.56
CA LEU A 104 32.98 11.80 15.04
C LEU A 104 31.58 11.33 14.64
N THR A 105 31.39 11.00 13.36
CA THR A 105 30.11 10.54 12.80
C THR A 105 29.62 9.26 13.49
N TYR A 106 30.44 8.20 13.56
CA TYR A 106 30.08 6.95 14.23
C TYR A 106 29.77 7.15 15.73
N GLY A 107 30.48 8.07 16.38
CA GLY A 107 30.21 8.42 17.78
C GLY A 107 28.84 9.09 17.97
N ASN A 108 28.45 9.96 17.04
CA ASN A 108 27.15 10.63 17.08
C ASN A 108 26.01 9.67 16.74
N GLU A 109 26.16 8.85 15.70
CA GLU A 109 25.20 7.81 15.32
C GLU A 109 24.96 6.81 16.46
N ALA A 110 26.02 6.35 17.12
CA ALA A 110 25.90 5.43 18.24
C ALA A 110 25.18 6.06 19.45
N LYS A 111 25.36 7.37 19.69
CA LYS A 111 24.61 8.10 20.74
C LYS A 111 23.14 8.27 20.38
N GLN A 112 22.84 8.58 19.13
CA GLN A 112 21.48 8.68 18.63
C GLN A 112 20.76 7.33 18.76
N LEU A 113 21.37 6.24 18.29
CA LEU A 113 20.84 4.89 18.40
C LEU A 113 20.58 4.49 19.86
N LEU A 114 21.50 4.85 20.78
CA LEU A 114 21.28 4.61 22.21
C LEU A 114 20.04 5.37 22.73
N SER A 115 19.88 6.62 22.32
CA SER A 115 18.72 7.45 22.69
C SER A 115 17.41 6.90 22.14
N GLU A 116 17.40 6.42 20.90
CA GLU A 116 16.23 5.80 20.26
C GLU A 116 15.79 4.55 21.03
N LEU A 117 16.72 3.64 21.37
CA LEU A 117 16.42 2.43 22.13
C LEU A 117 15.94 2.67 23.56
N GLN A 118 16.36 3.77 24.19
CA GLN A 118 15.98 4.10 25.57
C GLN A 118 14.68 4.90 25.65
N THR A 119 14.39 5.74 24.66
CA THR A 119 13.34 6.77 24.76
C THR A 119 12.16 6.52 23.83
N HIS A 120 12.38 5.89 22.67
CA HIS A 120 11.37 5.75 21.61
C HIS A 120 10.75 4.34 21.56
N ASN A 121 10.94 3.53 22.60
CA ASN A 121 10.47 2.14 22.67
C ASN A 121 10.89 1.29 21.44
N GLU A 122 12.02 1.64 20.82
CA GLU A 122 12.58 0.87 19.72
C GLU A 122 13.29 -0.38 20.22
N LYS A 123 13.24 -1.44 19.41
CA LYS A 123 14.02 -2.67 19.61
C LYS A 123 15.15 -2.70 18.59
N MET A 124 16.22 -3.42 18.95
CA MET A 124 17.31 -3.68 18.04
C MET A 124 17.15 -5.08 17.44
N PHE A 125 17.32 -5.17 16.12
CA PHE A 125 17.28 -6.42 15.36
C PHE A 125 18.63 -6.64 14.67
N LEU A 126 19.06 -7.90 14.62
CA LEU A 126 20.15 -8.35 13.76
C LEU A 126 19.52 -8.91 12.49
N ILE A 127 19.93 -8.37 11.35
CA ILE A 127 19.39 -8.74 10.05
C ILE A 127 20.49 -9.22 9.12
N THR A 128 20.24 -10.36 8.47
CA THR A 128 20.97 -10.81 7.28
C THR A 128 20.03 -10.75 6.09
N ILE A 129 20.43 -10.06 5.02
CA ILE A 129 19.65 -9.93 3.79
C ILE A 129 20.42 -10.62 2.67
N LEU A 130 19.83 -11.66 2.08
CA LEU A 130 20.43 -12.45 1.01
C LEU A 130 19.64 -12.31 -0.29
N PHE A 131 20.36 -12.20 -1.40
CA PHE A 131 19.83 -12.16 -2.75
C PHE A 131 20.37 -13.38 -3.49
N THR A 132 19.46 -14.25 -3.92
CA THR A 132 19.78 -15.44 -4.71
C THR A 132 19.18 -15.30 -6.08
N VAL A 133 20.03 -15.30 -7.09
CA VAL A 133 19.62 -15.25 -8.51
C VAL A 133 19.91 -16.61 -9.12
N ILE A 134 18.96 -17.15 -9.89
CA ILE A 134 19.12 -18.42 -10.61
C ILE A 134 18.76 -18.22 -12.08
N ASP A 135 19.62 -18.66 -12.98
CA ASP A 135 19.42 -18.48 -14.42
C ASP A 135 19.95 -19.69 -15.22
N ASP A 136 19.40 -19.90 -16.41
CA ASP A 136 19.84 -20.96 -17.33
C ASP A 136 21.21 -20.65 -17.97
N LYS A 137 21.57 -19.36 -18.09
CA LYS A 137 22.82 -18.91 -18.73
C LYS A 137 23.67 -18.09 -17.77
N LYS A 138 24.96 -18.43 -17.66
CA LYS A 138 25.92 -17.68 -16.83
C LYS A 138 25.98 -16.18 -17.17
N SER A 139 25.93 -15.83 -18.45
CA SER A 139 25.94 -14.43 -18.89
C SER A 139 24.70 -13.66 -18.44
N SER A 140 23.55 -14.32 -18.37
CA SER A 140 22.28 -13.70 -17.94
C SER A 140 22.31 -13.50 -16.41
N LEU A 141 22.74 -14.52 -15.67
CA LEU A 141 23.03 -14.42 -14.23
C LEU A 141 23.94 -13.22 -13.91
N ASP A 142 25.05 -13.07 -14.64
CA ASP A 142 26.00 -11.96 -14.45
C ASP A 142 25.35 -10.59 -14.68
N ASN A 143 24.53 -10.46 -15.73
CA ASN A 143 23.82 -9.22 -16.04
C ASN A 143 22.83 -8.86 -14.94
N THR A 144 22.04 -9.82 -14.47
CA THR A 144 21.07 -9.64 -13.38
C THR A 144 21.77 -9.22 -12.09
N VAL A 145 22.86 -9.89 -11.72
CA VAL A 145 23.67 -9.49 -10.54
C VAL A 145 24.25 -8.08 -10.69
N LEU A 146 24.69 -7.69 -11.90
CA LEU A 146 25.17 -6.34 -12.18
C LEU A 146 24.07 -5.28 -12.02
N GLN A 147 22.86 -5.58 -12.51
CA GLN A 147 21.68 -4.72 -12.35
C GLN A 147 21.34 -4.55 -10.87
N LEU A 148 21.28 -5.64 -10.10
CA LEU A 148 21.03 -5.60 -8.65
C LEU A 148 22.12 -4.81 -7.90
N LYS A 149 23.40 -4.96 -8.28
CA LYS A 149 24.50 -4.13 -7.73
C LYS A 149 24.31 -2.65 -8.02
N SER A 150 23.84 -2.30 -9.22
CA SER A 150 23.52 -0.91 -9.59
C SER A 150 22.38 -0.35 -8.74
N ILE A 151 21.31 -1.13 -8.51
CA ILE A 151 20.20 -0.74 -7.63
C ILE A 151 20.70 -0.51 -6.21
N ALA A 152 21.46 -1.47 -5.64
CA ALA A 152 22.02 -1.34 -4.30
C ALA A 152 22.86 -0.06 -4.13
N ASN A 153 23.74 0.23 -5.11
CA ASN A 153 24.61 1.41 -5.05
C ASN A 153 23.82 2.74 -5.06
N ARG A 154 22.68 2.82 -5.77
CA ARG A 154 21.83 4.03 -5.73
C ARG A 154 21.27 4.33 -4.34
N HIS A 155 21.05 3.28 -3.54
CA HIS A 155 20.55 3.39 -2.17
C HIS A 155 21.67 3.33 -1.13
N ASN A 156 22.90 3.70 -1.50
CA ASN A 156 24.07 3.67 -0.60
C ASN A 156 24.27 2.31 0.09
N CYS A 157 23.97 1.24 -0.63
CA CYS A 157 24.22 -0.14 -0.22
C CYS A 157 25.17 -0.81 -1.21
N SER A 158 25.80 -1.90 -0.80
CA SER A 158 26.65 -2.69 -1.69
C SER A 158 26.19 -4.14 -1.68
N LEU A 159 25.85 -4.67 -2.85
CA LEU A 159 25.55 -6.09 -2.99
C LEU A 159 26.86 -6.86 -3.19
N LYS A 160 27.18 -7.74 -2.24
CA LYS A 160 28.47 -8.44 -2.17
C LYS A 160 28.28 -9.95 -2.35
N ASN A 161 29.13 -10.56 -3.15
CA ASN A 161 29.11 -12.00 -3.37
C ASN A 161 29.56 -12.75 -2.11
N LEU A 162 28.88 -13.85 -1.78
CA LEU A 162 29.31 -14.80 -0.76
C LEU A 162 30.41 -15.73 -1.30
N ASN A 163 31.59 -15.16 -1.56
CA ASN A 163 32.72 -15.90 -2.12
C ASN A 163 33.08 -17.08 -1.20
N TYR A 164 33.19 -18.28 -1.76
CA TYR A 164 33.43 -19.55 -1.06
C TYR A 164 32.34 -19.96 -0.05
N GLN A 165 31.23 -19.22 0.01
CA GLN A 165 30.10 -19.48 0.92
C GLN A 165 28.78 -19.64 0.15
N GLN A 166 28.84 -20.01 -1.13
CA GLN A 166 27.66 -20.19 -1.98
C GLN A 166 26.75 -21.33 -1.50
N GLU A 167 27.33 -22.40 -0.94
CA GLU A 167 26.56 -23.51 -0.36
C GLU A 167 25.79 -23.05 0.89
N GLN A 168 26.48 -22.41 1.82
CA GLN A 168 25.89 -21.84 3.04
C GLN A 168 24.83 -20.79 2.67
N GLY A 169 25.11 -19.95 1.67
CA GLY A 169 24.18 -18.94 1.17
C GLY A 169 22.91 -19.57 0.58
N LEU A 170 23.06 -20.66 -0.18
CA LEU A 170 21.92 -21.39 -0.72
C LEU A 170 21.10 -22.04 0.40
N ILE A 171 21.75 -22.71 1.36
CA ILE A 171 21.06 -23.29 2.53
C ILE A 171 20.28 -22.21 3.29
N SER A 172 20.87 -21.02 3.45
CA SER A 172 20.21 -19.86 4.07
C SER A 172 19.07 -19.25 3.24
N THR A 173 18.97 -19.56 1.95
CA THR A 173 17.89 -19.12 1.06
C THR A 173 16.69 -20.06 1.13
N LEU A 174 16.90 -21.31 1.56
CA LEU A 174 15.82 -22.27 1.66
C LEU A 174 14.86 -21.88 2.80
N PRO A 175 13.55 -22.18 2.67
CA PRO A 175 12.54 -21.90 3.70
C PRO A 175 12.62 -22.89 4.87
N LEU A 176 13.83 -23.14 5.37
CA LEU A 176 14.15 -24.04 6.48
C LEU A 176 14.42 -23.28 7.78
N SER A 177 14.27 -21.95 7.77
CA SER A 177 14.54 -21.07 8.92
C SER A 177 15.96 -21.26 9.51
N LYS A 178 16.93 -21.62 8.66
CA LYS A 178 18.33 -21.80 9.02
C LYS A 178 19.15 -20.73 8.33
N ASN A 179 19.92 -19.96 9.09
CA ASN A 179 20.91 -19.04 8.53
C ASN A 179 22.32 -19.54 8.87
N GLU A 180 23.10 -19.89 7.86
CA GLU A 180 24.51 -20.26 7.97
C GLU A 180 25.47 -19.09 7.65
N ILE A 181 24.93 -17.90 7.35
CA ILE A 181 25.70 -16.71 7.04
C ILE A 181 25.80 -15.84 8.29
N GLU A 182 27.01 -15.73 8.84
CA GLU A 182 27.33 -14.93 10.04
C GLU A 182 27.54 -13.44 9.73
N ILE A 183 26.80 -12.90 8.76
CA ILE A 183 26.85 -11.48 8.40
C ILE A 183 25.56 -10.83 8.87
N GLU A 184 25.65 -10.08 9.95
CA GLU A 184 24.50 -9.44 10.59
C GLU A 184 24.69 -7.92 10.66
N ARG A 185 23.65 -7.18 10.27
CA ARG A 185 23.55 -5.74 10.49
C ARG A 185 22.55 -5.46 11.61
N GLY A 186 22.98 -4.68 12.60
CA GLY A 186 22.08 -4.17 13.63
C GLY A 186 21.24 -3.01 13.10
N LEU A 187 19.92 -3.12 13.13
CA LEU A 187 18.96 -2.09 12.75
C LEU A 187 17.91 -1.89 13.86
N THR A 188 17.29 -0.72 13.88
CA THR A 188 16.14 -0.45 14.76
C THR A 188 14.85 -1.05 14.20
N THR A 189 13.79 -1.09 15.01
CA THR A 189 12.45 -1.48 14.56
C THR A 189 12.03 -0.72 13.29
N SER A 190 12.18 0.60 13.29
CA SER A 190 11.75 1.48 12.19
C SER A 190 12.53 1.20 10.91
N ALA A 191 13.87 1.07 11.01
CA ALA A 191 14.71 0.72 9.87
C ALA A 191 14.46 -0.71 9.36
N THR A 192 14.07 -1.64 10.24
CA THR A 192 13.72 -3.01 9.87
C THR A 192 12.39 -3.07 9.11
N ALA A 193 11.41 -2.25 9.53
CA ALA A 193 10.07 -2.24 8.94
C ALA A 193 10.05 -1.83 7.46
N VAL A 194 11.04 -1.05 7.01
CA VAL A 194 11.27 -0.68 5.61
C VAL A 194 11.37 -1.90 4.68
N PHE A 195 11.84 -3.04 5.20
CA PHE A 195 11.98 -4.27 4.42
C PHE A 195 10.71 -5.14 4.39
N ILE A 196 9.62 -4.69 4.99
CA ILE A 196 8.33 -5.40 4.95
C ILE A 196 7.53 -4.87 3.76
N PRO A 197 7.31 -5.67 2.69
CA PRO A 197 6.73 -5.19 1.43
C PRO A 197 5.21 -4.91 1.46
N PHE A 198 4.58 -4.91 2.64
CA PHE A 198 3.13 -4.81 2.81
C PHE A 198 2.68 -3.51 3.50
N THR A 199 3.33 -2.39 3.19
CA THR A 199 2.99 -1.10 3.81
C THR A 199 1.78 -0.41 3.18
N THR A 200 1.30 -0.87 2.01
CA THR A 200 0.07 -0.33 1.41
C THR A 200 -1.15 -1.05 1.97
N GLU A 201 -1.94 -0.33 2.77
CA GLU A 201 -3.30 -0.76 3.09
C GLU A 201 -4.14 -0.77 1.81
N GLU A 202 -4.62 -1.94 1.41
CA GLU A 202 -5.50 -2.07 0.26
C GLU A 202 -6.96 -2.08 0.69
N LEU A 203 -7.77 -1.27 0.02
CA LEU A 203 -9.24 -1.30 0.15
C LEU A 203 -9.78 -2.44 -0.72
N PHE A 204 -9.75 -3.64 -0.16
CA PHE A 204 -10.27 -4.86 -0.80
C PHE A 204 -11.26 -5.59 0.11
N VAL A 205 -12.55 -5.24 -0.05
CA VAL A 205 -13.65 -5.93 0.62
C VAL A 205 -14.09 -7.12 -0.24
N LYS A 206 -14.31 -8.28 0.39
CA LYS A 206 -14.82 -9.49 -0.28
C LYS A 206 -16.35 -9.50 -0.36
N GLY A 207 -16.89 -10.21 -1.35
CA GLY A 207 -18.33 -10.42 -1.54
C GLY A 207 -18.89 -9.49 -2.62
N GLU A 208 -20.08 -8.93 -2.37
CA GLU A 208 -20.80 -7.98 -3.25
C GLU A 208 -20.13 -6.59 -3.31
N SER A 209 -18.83 -6.56 -3.60
CA SER A 209 -18.03 -5.33 -3.61
C SER A 209 -17.91 -4.76 -5.01
N LEU A 210 -18.12 -3.45 -5.12
CA LEU A 210 -18.02 -2.69 -6.37
C LEU A 210 -16.56 -2.34 -6.66
N TYR A 211 -16.20 -2.39 -7.94
CA TYR A 211 -14.91 -1.95 -8.45
C TYR A 211 -14.86 -0.43 -8.60
N TYR A 212 -13.93 0.21 -7.88
CA TYR A 212 -13.76 1.66 -7.89
C TYR A 212 -12.55 2.14 -8.71
N GLY A 213 -11.62 1.25 -9.05
CA GLY A 213 -10.43 1.60 -9.82
C GLY A 213 -9.19 0.90 -9.32
N LEU A 214 -8.04 1.46 -9.65
CA LEU A 214 -6.74 1.00 -9.17
C LEU A 214 -6.19 1.99 -8.15
N ASN A 215 -5.52 1.47 -7.13
CA ASN A 215 -4.71 2.26 -6.21
C ASN A 215 -3.59 2.95 -7.00
N ALA A 216 -3.44 4.26 -6.84
CA ALA A 216 -2.46 5.04 -7.60
C ALA A 216 -1.01 4.67 -7.28
N LEU A 217 -0.74 4.12 -6.08
CA LEU A 217 0.59 3.73 -5.64
C LEU A 217 0.88 2.28 -5.99
N SER A 218 0.07 1.34 -5.50
CA SER A 218 0.31 -0.10 -5.66
C SER A 218 -0.20 -0.67 -6.97
N ARG A 219 -1.05 0.07 -7.71
CA ARG A 219 -1.79 -0.41 -8.90
C ARG A 219 -2.70 -1.62 -8.64
N ASN A 220 -2.94 -1.96 -7.37
CA ASN A 220 -3.88 -3.00 -6.99
C ASN A 220 -5.34 -2.54 -7.13
N ILE A 221 -6.25 -3.50 -7.24
CA ILE A 221 -7.69 -3.27 -7.43
C ILE A 221 -8.33 -2.74 -6.14
N ILE A 222 -9.08 -1.66 -6.25
CA ILE A 222 -9.94 -1.13 -5.18
C ILE A 222 -11.34 -1.74 -5.33
N MET A 223 -11.73 -2.56 -4.35
CA MET A 223 -13.07 -3.17 -4.27
C MET A 223 -13.73 -2.83 -2.93
N VAL A 224 -14.92 -2.24 -2.98
CA VAL A 224 -15.63 -1.79 -1.77
C VAL A 224 -17.12 -2.08 -1.86
N ASP A 225 -17.68 -2.64 -0.80
CA ASP A 225 -19.11 -2.72 -0.56
C ASP A 225 -19.53 -1.59 0.38
N ARG A 226 -20.17 -0.53 -0.16
CA ARG A 226 -20.59 0.64 0.62
C ARG A 226 -21.64 0.31 1.68
N LYS A 227 -22.43 -0.76 1.51
CA LYS A 227 -23.48 -1.14 2.47
C LYS A 227 -22.91 -1.58 3.81
N LYS A 228 -21.64 -2.02 3.83
CA LYS A 228 -20.91 -2.39 5.05
C LYS A 228 -20.24 -1.21 5.74
N LEU A 229 -20.22 -0.03 5.12
CA LEU A 229 -19.66 1.17 5.71
C LEU A 229 -20.68 1.86 6.62
N LYS A 230 -20.19 2.73 7.51
CA LYS A 230 -21.05 3.52 8.41
C LYS A 230 -22.05 4.40 7.66
N ASN A 231 -21.68 4.85 6.45
CA ASN A 231 -22.57 5.58 5.56
C ASN A 231 -22.42 5.00 4.14
N PRO A 232 -23.51 4.50 3.51
CA PRO A 232 -23.46 3.87 2.20
C PRO A 232 -23.49 4.85 1.02
N ASN A 233 -23.64 6.16 1.28
CA ASN A 233 -23.80 7.17 0.24
C ASN A 233 -22.50 7.42 -0.54
N GLY A 234 -22.61 7.72 -1.84
CA GLY A 234 -21.51 8.07 -2.72
C GLY A 234 -21.67 9.45 -3.35
N LEU A 235 -20.55 10.10 -3.67
CA LEU A 235 -20.52 11.40 -4.33
C LEU A 235 -19.49 11.38 -5.46
N ILE A 236 -19.92 11.66 -6.70
CA ILE A 236 -19.04 11.78 -7.86
C ILE A 236 -19.02 13.24 -8.31
N LEU A 237 -17.87 13.90 -8.16
CA LEU A 237 -17.64 15.28 -8.59
C LEU A 237 -16.66 15.31 -9.76
N GLY A 238 -16.88 16.23 -10.69
CA GLY A 238 -15.99 16.39 -11.84
C GLY A 238 -16.42 17.55 -12.74
N THR A 239 -15.44 18.19 -13.37
CA THR A 239 -15.69 19.21 -14.39
C THR A 239 -16.23 18.56 -15.67
N PRO A 240 -16.93 19.32 -16.55
CA PRO A 240 -17.33 18.79 -17.85
C PRO A 240 -16.14 18.19 -18.60
N GLY A 241 -16.29 16.95 -19.08
CA GLY A 241 -15.23 16.19 -19.77
C GLY A 241 -14.30 15.38 -18.86
N SER A 242 -14.41 15.45 -17.53
CA SER A 242 -13.52 14.71 -16.60
C SER A 242 -13.86 13.23 -16.41
N GLY A 243 -14.86 12.71 -17.13
CA GLY A 243 -15.32 11.32 -17.00
C GLY A 243 -16.36 11.06 -15.90
N LYS A 244 -17.03 12.10 -15.35
CA LYS A 244 -18.10 11.96 -14.34
C LYS A 244 -19.17 10.92 -14.74
N SER A 245 -19.78 11.10 -15.90
CA SER A 245 -20.87 10.23 -16.39
C SER A 245 -20.37 8.83 -16.74
N PHE A 246 -19.11 8.71 -17.18
CA PHE A 246 -18.48 7.41 -17.42
C PHE A 246 -18.31 6.63 -16.11
N SER A 247 -17.80 7.27 -15.06
CA SER A 247 -17.66 6.66 -13.74
C SER A 247 -19.01 6.22 -13.16
N ALA A 248 -20.05 7.06 -13.29
CA ALA A 248 -21.40 6.73 -12.84
C ALA A 248 -22.00 5.54 -13.61
N LYS A 249 -21.91 5.52 -14.94
CA LYS A 249 -22.35 4.40 -15.77
C LYS A 249 -21.65 3.09 -15.41
N ARG A 250 -20.33 3.16 -15.16
CA ARG A 250 -19.55 1.99 -14.71
C ARG A 250 -20.06 1.48 -13.36
N GLU A 251 -20.31 2.37 -12.41
CA GLU A 251 -20.83 2.01 -11.10
C GLU A 251 -22.23 1.36 -11.18
N ILE A 252 -23.14 1.94 -11.97
CA ILE A 252 -24.48 1.40 -12.25
C ILE A 252 -24.38 -0.02 -12.83
N THR A 253 -23.55 -0.20 -13.86
CA THR A 253 -23.37 -1.51 -14.51
C THR A 253 -22.83 -2.54 -13.52
N ASN A 254 -21.90 -2.12 -12.68
CA ASN A 254 -21.26 -3.03 -11.72
C ASN A 254 -22.21 -3.44 -10.59
N ALA A 255 -23.01 -2.49 -10.10
CA ALA A 255 -24.08 -2.78 -9.15
C ALA A 255 -25.07 -3.79 -9.74
N PHE A 256 -25.55 -3.52 -10.96
CA PHE A 256 -26.50 -4.41 -11.65
C PHE A 256 -25.97 -5.85 -11.83
N LEU A 257 -24.67 -6.02 -12.07
CA LEU A 257 -24.08 -7.34 -12.32
C LEU A 257 -23.74 -8.12 -11.03
N ILE A 258 -23.44 -7.42 -9.94
CA ILE A 258 -22.93 -8.03 -8.71
C ILE A 258 -24.00 -8.16 -7.63
N THR A 259 -25.01 -7.29 -7.65
CA THR A 259 -26.04 -7.23 -6.60
C THR A 259 -27.43 -7.47 -7.18
N ASN A 260 -28.39 -7.75 -6.30
CA ASN A 260 -29.82 -7.80 -6.65
C ASN A 260 -30.53 -6.49 -6.28
N ASP A 261 -29.82 -5.36 -6.32
CA ASP A 261 -30.38 -4.06 -5.92
C ASP A 261 -31.22 -3.44 -7.04
N ASP A 262 -32.26 -2.71 -6.64
CA ASP A 262 -33.01 -1.84 -7.55
C ASP A 262 -32.20 -0.56 -7.83
N ILE A 263 -32.05 -0.24 -9.12
CA ILE A 263 -31.29 0.94 -9.58
C ILE A 263 -32.25 1.95 -10.19
N ILE A 264 -32.34 3.12 -9.56
CA ILE A 264 -33.17 4.23 -10.00
C ILE A 264 -32.27 5.42 -10.37
N VAL A 265 -32.44 5.95 -11.58
CA VAL A 265 -31.64 7.07 -12.09
C VAL A 265 -32.53 8.24 -12.43
N ALA A 266 -32.33 9.37 -11.76
CA ALA A 266 -32.95 10.65 -12.11
C ALA A 266 -32.00 11.42 -13.04
N ASP A 267 -32.34 11.45 -14.34
CA ASP A 267 -31.45 11.93 -15.39
C ASP A 267 -32.05 13.11 -16.18
N PRO A 268 -31.80 14.36 -15.76
CA PRO A 268 -32.29 15.53 -16.47
C PRO A 268 -31.58 15.76 -17.82
N GLU A 269 -30.38 15.21 -18.02
CA GLU A 269 -29.57 15.40 -19.24
C GLU A 269 -29.80 14.30 -20.29
N GLY A 270 -30.46 13.20 -19.92
CA GLY A 270 -30.76 12.07 -20.81
C GLY A 270 -29.54 11.20 -21.16
N GLU A 271 -28.44 11.31 -20.41
CA GLU A 271 -27.20 10.59 -20.68
C GLU A 271 -27.24 9.09 -20.36
N TYR A 272 -28.16 8.63 -19.50
CA TYR A 272 -28.21 7.26 -18.98
C TYR A 272 -29.29 6.39 -19.65
N SER A 273 -30.14 6.97 -20.51
CA SER A 273 -31.24 6.23 -21.15
C SER A 273 -30.77 5.01 -21.94
N GLU A 274 -29.65 5.10 -22.65
CA GLU A 274 -29.13 3.99 -23.46
C GLU A 274 -28.62 2.83 -22.61
N ILE A 275 -27.93 3.12 -21.49
CA ILE A 275 -27.45 2.04 -20.60
C ILE A 275 -28.61 1.32 -19.91
N VAL A 276 -29.67 2.05 -19.54
CA VAL A 276 -30.87 1.45 -18.95
C VAL A 276 -31.52 0.47 -19.93
N LYS A 277 -31.64 0.84 -21.22
CA LYS A 277 -32.19 -0.04 -22.25
C LYS A 277 -31.35 -1.29 -22.47
N GLU A 278 -30.02 -1.15 -22.52
CA GLU A 278 -29.10 -2.30 -22.67
C GLU A 278 -29.16 -3.26 -21.48
N LEU A 279 -29.44 -2.75 -20.28
CA LEU A 279 -29.67 -3.56 -19.08
C LEU A 279 -31.11 -4.07 -18.95
N ASN A 280 -31.93 -3.96 -20.01
CA ASN A 280 -33.36 -4.32 -20.05
C ASN A 280 -34.21 -3.61 -18.98
N GLY A 281 -33.82 -2.40 -18.56
CA GLY A 281 -34.58 -1.55 -17.66
C GLY A 281 -35.64 -0.71 -18.38
N GLU A 282 -36.44 -0.01 -17.59
CA GLU A 282 -37.49 0.89 -18.08
C GLU A 282 -37.03 2.35 -18.07
N VAL A 283 -37.30 3.07 -19.17
CA VAL A 283 -37.05 4.52 -19.26
C VAL A 283 -38.38 5.26 -19.28
N VAL A 284 -38.73 5.88 -18.16
CA VAL A 284 -39.92 6.74 -18.03
C VAL A 284 -39.56 8.16 -18.44
N LYS A 285 -40.15 8.66 -19.53
CA LYS A 285 -39.81 10.00 -20.05
C LYS A 285 -40.79 11.03 -19.54
N ILE A 286 -40.36 11.91 -18.64
CA ILE A 286 -41.20 13.01 -18.15
C ILE A 286 -40.97 14.24 -19.02
N SER A 287 -41.95 14.58 -19.86
CA SER A 287 -41.91 15.81 -20.67
C SER A 287 -43.31 16.25 -21.08
N PRO A 288 -43.54 17.53 -21.47
CA PRO A 288 -44.86 18.02 -21.86
C PRO A 288 -45.50 17.26 -23.04
N THR A 289 -44.68 16.62 -23.88
CA THR A 289 -45.12 15.84 -25.05
C THR A 289 -45.07 14.33 -24.82
N SER A 290 -44.64 13.87 -23.63
CA SER A 290 -44.62 12.45 -23.30
C SER A 290 -46.02 11.93 -23.00
N LYS A 291 -46.18 10.61 -23.13
CA LYS A 291 -47.36 9.88 -22.63
C LYS A 291 -47.21 9.46 -21.17
N ASP A 292 -46.01 9.58 -20.61
CA ASP A 292 -45.74 9.23 -19.23
C ASP A 292 -45.97 10.45 -18.33
N TYR A 293 -46.71 10.25 -17.24
CA TYR A 293 -47.05 11.28 -16.28
C TYR A 293 -46.87 10.75 -14.86
N ILE A 294 -46.30 11.57 -13.99
CA ILE A 294 -46.34 11.33 -12.55
C ILE A 294 -47.53 12.11 -12.00
N ASN A 295 -48.40 11.43 -11.26
CA ASN A 295 -49.47 12.09 -10.51
C ASN A 295 -48.95 12.47 -9.11
N PRO A 296 -48.63 13.75 -8.84
CA PRO A 296 -48.10 14.15 -7.55
C PRO A 296 -49.16 14.09 -6.45
N MET A 297 -50.45 13.99 -6.79
CA MET A 297 -51.57 13.83 -5.84
C MET A 297 -51.85 12.38 -5.49
N ASP A 298 -51.22 11.41 -6.18
CA ASP A 298 -51.43 9.99 -5.88
C ASP A 298 -50.89 9.64 -4.49
N ILE A 299 -51.67 8.91 -3.70
CA ILE A 299 -51.37 8.64 -2.29
C ILE A 299 -51.22 7.14 -2.07
N ASN A 300 -50.10 6.75 -1.47
CA ASN A 300 -49.95 5.42 -0.89
C ASN A 300 -50.20 5.51 0.62
N LEU A 301 -51.06 4.64 1.16
CA LEU A 301 -51.37 4.64 2.59
C LEU A 301 -50.17 4.16 3.44
N ASP A 302 -49.18 3.51 2.81
CA ASP A 302 -47.95 3.04 3.45
C ASP A 302 -46.86 4.13 3.55
N TYR A 303 -47.15 5.39 3.19
CA TYR A 303 -46.15 6.48 3.21
C TYR A 303 -45.73 6.93 4.61
N ALA A 304 -46.46 6.55 5.66
CA ALA A 304 -46.24 7.06 7.00
C ALA A 304 -46.33 5.92 8.01
N ASP A 305 -45.20 5.60 8.66
CA ASP A 305 -45.17 4.63 9.74
C ASP A 305 -45.89 5.16 11.00
N GLU A 306 -45.92 6.50 11.21
CA GLU A 306 -46.48 7.14 12.42
C GLU A 306 -47.38 8.38 12.18
N ASP A 307 -47.29 9.06 11.02
CA ASP A 307 -48.04 10.30 10.71
C ASP A 307 -49.27 10.06 9.82
N ASN A 308 -50.20 11.02 9.75
CA ASN A 308 -51.32 10.95 8.80
C ASN A 308 -50.80 11.13 7.35
N PRO A 309 -50.91 10.11 6.46
CA PRO A 309 -50.41 10.20 5.08
C PRO A 309 -50.99 11.39 4.30
N LEU A 310 -52.23 11.81 4.62
CA LEU A 310 -52.87 12.96 3.99
C LEU A 310 -52.19 14.28 4.36
N SER A 311 -51.73 14.42 5.61
CA SER A 311 -51.04 15.63 6.09
C SER A 311 -49.68 15.77 5.41
N LEU A 312 -48.86 14.71 5.40
CA LEU A 312 -47.57 14.72 4.69
C LEU A 312 -47.73 15.00 3.19
N LYS A 313 -48.79 14.44 2.60
CA LYS A 313 -49.10 14.67 1.19
C LYS A 313 -49.49 16.11 0.92
N SER A 314 -50.25 16.74 1.82
CA SER A 314 -50.57 18.16 1.72
C SER A 314 -49.31 19.03 1.75
N ASP A 315 -48.43 18.80 2.72
CA ASP A 315 -47.17 19.55 2.85
C ASP A 315 -46.29 19.41 1.61
N PHE A 316 -46.26 18.20 1.02
CA PHE A 316 -45.58 17.96 -0.25
C PHE A 316 -46.22 18.74 -1.42
N ILE A 317 -47.55 18.75 -1.53
CA ILE A 317 -48.27 19.49 -2.58
C ILE A 317 -48.09 21.00 -2.42
N LEU A 318 -48.10 21.52 -1.18
CA LEU A 318 -47.78 22.91 -0.89
C LEU A 318 -46.37 23.24 -1.36
N SER A 319 -45.38 22.43 -0.98
CA SER A 319 -43.98 22.59 -1.43
C SER A 319 -43.84 22.54 -2.95
N LEU A 320 -44.60 21.67 -3.62
CA LEU A 320 -44.64 21.59 -5.07
C LEU A 320 -45.22 22.87 -5.70
N PHE A 321 -46.32 23.39 -5.17
CA PHE A 321 -46.88 24.66 -5.64
C PHE A 321 -45.93 25.83 -5.40
N GLU A 322 -45.23 25.89 -4.27
CA GLU A 322 -44.21 26.90 -4.03
C GLU A 322 -43.07 26.83 -5.07
N LEU A 323 -42.60 25.63 -5.40
CA LEU A 323 -41.59 25.43 -6.46
C LEU A 323 -42.09 25.88 -7.84
N VAL A 324 -43.37 25.62 -8.17
CA VAL A 324 -43.97 25.97 -9.46
C VAL A 324 -44.21 27.48 -9.60
N VAL A 325 -44.70 28.13 -8.54
CA VAL A 325 -44.97 29.59 -8.55
C VAL A 325 -43.65 30.39 -8.44
N GLY A 326 -42.57 29.77 -7.96
CA GLY A 326 -41.21 30.29 -8.04
C GLY A 326 -41.00 31.50 -7.13
N ASN A 327 -40.61 32.65 -7.71
CA ASN A 327 -40.28 33.86 -6.92
C ASN A 327 -41.48 34.52 -6.25
N ASN A 328 -42.70 34.25 -6.73
CA ASN A 328 -43.92 34.69 -6.07
C ASN A 328 -44.29 33.61 -5.06
N LYS A 329 -43.93 33.79 -3.79
CA LYS A 329 -44.41 32.89 -2.74
C LYS A 329 -45.94 32.89 -2.74
N LEU A 330 -46.53 31.73 -2.46
CA LEU A 330 -47.97 31.64 -2.23
C LEU A 330 -48.35 32.59 -1.08
N SER A 331 -49.45 33.34 -1.28
CA SER A 331 -50.02 34.17 -0.23
C SER A 331 -50.62 33.31 0.89
N ALA A 332 -50.75 33.87 2.09
CA ALA A 332 -51.39 33.17 3.21
C ALA A 332 -52.84 32.74 2.90
N GLU A 333 -53.53 33.50 2.05
CA GLU A 333 -54.88 33.16 1.59
C GLU A 333 -54.88 31.92 0.67
N GLU A 334 -53.93 31.83 -0.27
CA GLU A 334 -53.79 30.69 -1.19
C GLU A 334 -53.36 29.42 -0.45
N ILE A 335 -52.40 29.50 0.47
CA ILE A 335 -52.00 28.38 1.34
C ILE A 335 -53.21 27.87 2.12
N SER A 336 -53.99 28.78 2.71
CA SER A 336 -55.21 28.43 3.46
C SER A 336 -56.30 27.80 2.57
N VAL A 337 -56.38 28.14 1.28
CA VAL A 337 -57.31 27.47 0.34
C VAL A 337 -56.83 26.04 0.06
N ILE A 338 -55.54 25.85 -0.20
CA ILE A 338 -54.97 24.53 -0.50
C ILE A 338 -55.13 23.58 0.70
N ASP A 339 -54.85 24.06 1.91
CA ASP A 339 -54.98 23.28 3.15
C ASP A 339 -56.43 22.86 3.42
N ARG A 340 -57.41 23.70 3.06
CA ARG A 340 -58.85 23.40 3.18
C ARG A 340 -59.38 22.38 2.17
N CYS A 341 -58.64 22.07 1.11
CA CYS A 341 -59.05 21.09 0.10
C CYS A 341 -58.83 19.64 0.53
N LEU A 342 -58.14 19.40 1.65
CA LEU A 342 -58.00 18.07 2.23
C LEU A 342 -59.28 17.67 2.97
N PRO A 343 -59.75 16.42 2.81
CA PRO A 343 -60.84 15.90 3.64
C PRO A 343 -60.42 15.89 5.13
N LYS A 344 -61.37 16.19 6.02
CA LYS A 344 -61.16 16.16 7.48
C LYS A 344 -60.86 14.76 8.01
#